data_AF-A0A2N1PWF9-F1
#
_entry.id   AF-A0A2N1PWF9-F1
#
_cell.length_a   1.000
_cell.length_b   1.000
_cell.length_c   1.000
_cell.angle_alpha   90.00
_cell.angle_beta   90.00
_cell.angle_gamma   90.00
#
_symmetry.space_group_name_H-M   'P 1'
#
loop_
_entity.id
_entity.type
_entity.pdbx_description
1 polymer ?
#
loop_
_entity_poly.entity_id
_entity_poly.type
_entity_poly.pdbx_seq_one_letter_code
_entity_poly.pdbx_strand_id
1 'polypeptide(L)' 'MSAKFGLIGHNISYSKSPKIHLFMAKKLGIDTTYELLDVDADQIPSLIKDLKEGLFKGFNVTIPNKETVIPYIDILT' A
#
# COMPACT_ATOMS: atom_id res chain seq x y z
N MET A 1 -9.63 -14.27 -7.25
CA MET A 1 -9.78 -12.96 -6.58
C MET A 1 -8.60 -12.11 -7.02
N SER A 2 -8.86 -10.85 -7.38
CA SER A 2 -7.83 -9.88 -7.79
C SER A 2 -6.90 -9.55 -6.62
N ALA A 3 -5.59 -9.46 -6.84
CA ALA A 3 -4.64 -9.10 -5.78
C ALA A 3 -4.75 -7.61 -5.45
N LYS A 4 -4.87 -7.24 -4.17
CA LYS A 4 -5.05 -5.85 -3.74
C LYS A 4 -3.76 -5.25 -3.19
N PHE A 5 -3.37 -4.08 -3.68
CA PHE A 5 -2.22 -3.31 -3.18
C PHE A 5 -2.65 -1.89 -2.79
N GLY A 6 -1.78 -1.16 -2.09
CA GLY A 6 -2.04 0.25 -1.81
C GLY A 6 -0.79 1.07 -1.49
N LEU A 7 -0.99 2.38 -1.35
CA LEU A 7 0.02 3.33 -0.91
C LEU A 7 -0.39 3.92 0.44
N ILE A 8 0.42 3.70 1.46
CA ILE A 8 0.27 4.30 2.80
C ILE A 8 0.97 5.66 2.84
N GLY A 9 0.29 6.68 3.33
CA GLY A 9 0.84 8.02 3.56
C GLY A 9 -0.24 8.97 4.05
N HIS A 10 0.08 10.26 4.19
CA HIS A 10 -0.86 11.28 4.62
C HIS A 10 -0.90 12.46 3.63
N ASN A 11 -2.09 12.96 3.31
CA ASN A 11 -2.35 13.95 2.26
C ASN A 11 -1.84 13.51 0.88
N ILE A 12 -2.15 12.29 0.45
CA ILE A 12 -1.53 11.63 -0.71
C ILE A 12 -2.41 11.55 -1.96
N SER A 13 -3.54 12.25 -2.00
CA SER A 13 -4.47 12.27 -3.15
C SER A 13 -3.82 12.66 -4.48
N TYR A 14 -2.71 13.41 -4.45
CA TYR A 14 -1.92 13.79 -5.63
C TYR A 14 -1.06 12.65 -6.21
N SER A 15 -0.96 11.51 -5.52
CA SER A 15 -0.05 10.44 -5.89
C SER A 15 -0.40 9.83 -7.26
N LYS A 16 0.64 9.65 -8.07
CA LYS A 16 0.53 9.00 -9.39
C LYS A 16 0.62 7.48 -9.33
N SER A 17 0.91 6.91 -8.15
CA SER A 17 1.12 5.45 -7.99
C SER A 17 -0.05 4.62 -8.53
N PRO A 18 -1.34 4.93 -8.23
CA PRO A 18 -2.45 4.14 -8.77
C PRO A 18 -2.45 4.11 -10.30
N LYS A 19 -2.25 5.27 -10.95
CA LYS A 19 -2.20 5.36 -12.41
C LYS A 19 -1.04 4.54 -12.99
N ILE A 20 0.13 4.61 -12.37
CA ILE A 20 1.34 3.90 -12.80
C ILE A 20 1.16 2.38 -12.67
N HIS A 21 0.73 1.90 -11.50
CA HIS A 21 0.58 0.47 -11.24
C HIS A 21 -0.57 -0.16 -12.03
N LEU A 22 -1.73 0.50 -12.12
CA LEU A 22 -2.86 -0.01 -12.89
C LEU A 22 -2.59 -0.01 -14.40
N PHE A 23 -1.83 0.98 -14.91
CA PHE A 23 -1.37 0.97 -16.30
C PHE A 23 -0.47 -0.23 -16.59
N MET A 24 0.52 -0.49 -15.73
CA MET A 24 1.41 -1.66 -15.89
C MET A 24 0.66 -2.98 -15.77
N ALA A 25 -0.22 -3.11 -14.78
CA ALA A 25 -1.05 -4.29 -14.59
C ALA A 25 -1.89 -4.61 -15.84
N LYS A 26 -2.55 -3.58 -16.40
CA LYS A 26 -3.30 -3.72 -17.65
C LYS A 26 -2.41 -4.14 -18.82
N LYS A 27 -1.20 -3.56 -18.93
CA LYS A 27 -0.25 -3.90 -20.01
C LYS A 27 0.28 -5.33 -19.91
N LEU A 28 0.40 -5.86 -18.69
CA LEU A 28 0.94 -7.19 -18.41
C LEU A 28 -0.14 -8.27 -18.25
N GLY A 29 -1.43 -7.92 -18.32
CA GLY A 29 -2.53 -8.85 -18.10
C GLY A 29 -2.65 -9.33 -16.65
N ILE A 30 -2.19 -8.53 -15.69
CA ILE A 30 -2.23 -8.87 -14.26
C ILE A 30 -3.54 -8.35 -13.66
N ASP A 31 -4.34 -9.25 -13.06
CA ASP A 31 -5.54 -8.89 -12.32
C ASP A 31 -5.19 -8.36 -10.92
N THR A 32 -5.26 -7.05 -10.75
CA THR A 32 -4.93 -6.38 -9.48
C THR A 32 -5.66 -5.04 -9.31
N THR A 33 -5.82 -4.62 -8.05
CA THR A 33 -6.28 -3.28 -7.68
C THR A 33 -5.21 -2.53 -6.90
N TYR A 34 -5.26 -1.20 -6.92
CA TYR A 34 -4.32 -0.33 -6.21
C TYR A 34 -5.07 0.87 -5.62
N GLU A 35 -4.95 1.08 -4.31
CA GLU A 35 -5.67 2.13 -3.58
C GLU A 35 -4.73 3.11 -2.86
N LEU A 36 -5.18 4.35 -2.66
CA LEU A 36 -4.51 5.32 -1.79
C LEU A 36 -5.08 5.17 -0.38
N LEU A 37 -4.21 4.88 0.58
CA LEU A 37 -4.54 4.74 1.99
C LEU A 37 -4.01 5.99 2.69
N ASP A 38 -4.82 7.05 2.65
CA ASP A 38 -4.54 8.33 3.29
C ASP A 38 -4.86 8.21 4.79
N VAL A 39 -3.83 7.90 5.57
CA VAL A 39 -3.96 7.51 6.98
C VAL A 39 -2.84 8.09 7.84
N ASP A 40 -3.16 8.30 9.11
CA ASP A 40 -2.19 8.67 10.13
C ASP A 40 -1.43 7.45 10.69
N ALA A 41 -0.34 7.74 11.42
CA ALA A 41 0.58 6.74 11.97
C ALA A 41 -0.10 5.69 12.88
N ASP A 42 -1.12 6.10 13.61
CA ASP A 42 -1.88 5.27 14.56
C ASP A 42 -2.79 4.24 13.87
N GLN A 43 -3.06 4.41 12.57
CA GLN A 43 -3.87 3.49 11.77
C GLN A 43 -3.03 2.39 11.09
N ILE A 44 -1.70 2.53 11.04
CA ILE A 44 -0.78 1.54 10.44
C ILE A 44 -0.97 0.13 11.02
N PRO A 45 -1.12 -0.09 12.34
CA PRO A 45 -1.37 -1.41 12.91
C PRO A 45 -2.57 -2.14 12.27
N SER A 46 -3.64 -1.41 11.96
CA SER A 46 -4.81 -2.00 11.30
C SER A 46 -4.49 -2.44 9.88
N LEU A 47 -3.74 -1.65 9.12
CA LEU A 47 -3.32 -2.02 7.76
C LEU A 47 -2.38 -3.23 7.74
N ILE A 48 -1.51 -3.35 8.75
CA ILE A 48 -0.66 -4.53 8.93
C ILE A 48 -1.50 -5.76 9.26
N LYS A 49 -2.57 -5.62 10.05
CA LYS A 49 -3.52 -6.70 10.28
C LYS A 49 -4.21 -7.12 8.98
N ASP A 50 -4.70 -6.17 8.19
CA ASP A 50 -5.34 -6.44 6.90
C ASP A 50 -4.40 -7.17 5.92
N LEU A 51 -3.10 -6.83 5.95
CA LEU A 51 -2.07 -7.54 5.20
C LEU A 51 -1.90 -8.99 5.65
N LYS A 52 -1.85 -9.23 6.98
CA LYS A 52 -1.74 -10.58 7.57
C LYS A 52 -2.98 -11.43 7.32
N GLU A 53 -4.17 -10.81 7.27
CA GLU A 53 -5.44 -11.48 6.93
C GLU A 53 -5.61 -11.68 5.41
N GLY A 54 -4.69 -11.16 4.59
CA GLY A 54 -4.66 -11.34 3.15
C GLY A 54 -5.63 -10.45 2.37
N LEU A 55 -6.23 -9.45 3.02
CA LEU A 55 -7.04 -8.42 2.37
C LEU A 55 -6.20 -7.54 1.43
N PHE A 56 -4.93 -7.35 1.77
CA PHE A 56 -3.91 -6.78 0.91
C PHE A 56 -2.78 -7.79 0.66
N LYS A 57 -2.06 -7.61 -0.45
CA LYS A 57 -0.86 -8.38 -0.79
C LYS A 57 0.44 -7.59 -0.62
N GLY A 58 0.34 -6.27 -0.46
CA GLY A 58 1.50 -5.43 -0.17
C GLY A 58 1.16 -3.95 -0.26
N PHE A 59 2.08 -3.14 0.26
CA PHE A 59 1.95 -1.70 0.25
C PHE A 59 3.23 -1.03 -0.25
N ASN A 60 3.07 0.12 -0.89
CA ASN A 60 4.11 1.15 -0.87
C ASN A 60 3.88 2.07 0.32
N VAL A 61 4.94 2.76 0.74
CA VAL A 61 4.89 3.70 1.85
C VAL A 61 5.56 5.01 1.44
N THR A 62 4.89 6.13 1.72
CA THR A 62 5.41 7.47 1.48
C THR A 62 5.31 8.31 2.75
N ILE A 63 5.67 9.59 2.63
CA ILE A 63 5.64 10.55 3.74
C ILE A 63 4.26 10.59 4.43
N PRO A 64 4.22 10.78 5.75
CA PRO A 64 5.34 10.76 6.71
C PRO A 64 5.69 9.35 7.19
N ASN A 65 4.98 8.31 6.74
CA ASN A 65 4.90 7.01 7.39
C ASN A 65 6.06 6.04 7.08
N LYS A 66 7.11 6.47 6.35
CA LYS A 66 8.23 5.60 5.92
C LYS A 66 8.98 4.97 7.09
N GLU A 67 9.22 5.73 8.14
CA GLU A 67 9.90 5.24 9.34
C GLU A 67 8.91 4.57 10.30
N THR A 68 7.69 5.10 10.36
CA THR A 68 6.62 4.60 11.24
C THR A 68 6.25 3.14 10.96
N VAL A 69 6.39 2.68 9.72
CA VAL A 69 6.12 1.28 9.37
C VAL A 69 7.21 0.30 9.83
N ILE A 70 8.44 0.76 10.07
CA ILE A 70 9.61 -0.11 10.32
C ILE A 70 9.39 -1.08 11.49
N PRO A 71 8.82 -0.68 12.66
CA PRO A 71 8.58 -1.59 13.77
C PRO A 71 7.65 -2.77 13.47
N TYR A 72 6.89 -2.70 12.36
CA TYR A 72 5.94 -3.73 11.95
C TYR A 72 6.49 -4.67 10.87
N ILE A 73 7.74 -4.46 10.43
CA ILE A 73 8.40 -5.24 9.37
C ILE A 73 9.30 -6.30 10.02
N ASP A 74 9.21 -7.54 9.54
CA ASP A 74 10.05 -8.64 10.06
C ASP A 74 11.51 -8.53 9.59
N ILE A 75 11.74 -8.07 8.35
CA ILE A 75 13.07 -7.93 7.72
C ILE A 75 13.13 -6.61 6.96
N LEU A 76 14.14 -5.78 7.27
CA LEU A 76 14.44 -4.55 6.53
C LEU A 76 15.62 -4.78 5.57
N THR A 77 15.43 -4.46 4.29
CA THR A 77 16.41 -4.67 3.20
C THR A 77 16.99 -3.37 2.67
#